data_AF-A0A511FMF8-F1
#
_entry.id   AF-A0A511FMF8-F1
#
_cell.length_a   1.000
_cell.length_b   1.000
_cell.length_c   1.000
_cell.angle_alpha   90.00
_cell.angle_beta   90.00
_cell.angle_gamma   90.00
#
_symmetry.space_group_name_H-M   'P 1'
#
loop_
_entity.id
_entity.type
_entity.pdbx_description
1 polymer ?
#
loop_
_entity_poly.entity_id
_entity_poly.type
_entity_poly.pdbx_seq_one_letter_code
_entity_poly.pdbx_strand_id
1 'polypeptide(L)'
;MTQCPSRTLSALLETLTERLQMGEIRPSQRTPWAVSEELREHILKVCVNPGDTGYLLHLARACGFFELWDLAAGLLSCARTQDTNPDLIYYAAILALRTKEYETAAQLLHEALTTRFPDITLERIQPLLTRLKGGEDALLDLPRQLRRMGLSMFDGLFNQLLVPMPLARQNGHDLRQAYSERFEETCTGQNIPHRLKLLAAEAHLNGISYWEEVNMAHASWLAGLCREADTHYANAKALAIETKINPIHYNCGVFSWLSEGECNSLSSRAVPDRLGVSDWKWHFSPEENAAAIPPALGLVFGCDSKYFRFIPKLILSLVRACRADPSGSAIHLFIGVEQPTMEQLTFLTTVSEWLATHDPKVKLSFAHGTLTYRDGATYTAIRYLMLPEIVARFRCPLITADCDGYFPADFVALWRQMANSSDYGFRLYAYNHEGKQVMGEPWGFGAGISYFGEPDLLPPIAHFLSDYLNTAYSPQNPTNWCVDQCALAAAFRRFVAPRWNDLRIKFMDEGAPLMVMPHHVGGKEALLSHDGSVSMVDVVVELARHTPASASSVSLSS
;
A
#
# COMPACT_ATOMS: atom_id res chain seq x y z
N MET A 1 -3.60 -4.81 -52.68
CA MET A 1 -4.46 -3.81 -52.01
C MET A 1 -5.86 -4.40 -51.93
N THR A 2 -6.20 -4.99 -50.80
CA THR A 2 -7.56 -5.45 -50.47
C THR A 2 -8.44 -4.20 -50.35
N GLN A 3 -9.56 -4.15 -51.10
CA GLN A 3 -10.50 -3.02 -51.05
C GLN A 3 -11.00 -2.81 -49.62
N CYS A 4 -10.94 -1.57 -49.14
CA CYS A 4 -11.55 -1.17 -47.88
C CYS A 4 -13.08 -1.41 -47.98
N PRO A 5 -13.68 -2.24 -47.10
CA PRO A 5 -15.01 -2.83 -47.32
C PRO A 5 -16.18 -1.84 -47.15
N SER A 6 -15.95 -0.60 -46.69
CA SER A 6 -16.99 0.42 -46.51
C SER A 6 -16.54 1.79 -47.02
N ARG A 7 -17.40 2.47 -47.82
CA ARG A 7 -17.16 3.86 -48.28
C ARG A 7 -16.94 4.82 -47.12
N THR A 8 -17.63 4.60 -46.00
CA THR A 8 -17.50 5.41 -44.78
C THR A 8 -16.11 5.26 -44.19
N LEU A 9 -15.58 4.04 -44.10
CA LEU A 9 -14.25 3.78 -43.55
C LEU A 9 -13.15 4.40 -44.43
N SER A 10 -13.28 4.30 -45.76
CA SER A 10 -12.35 4.96 -46.69
C SER A 10 -12.33 6.47 -46.49
N ALA A 11 -13.50 7.12 -46.41
CA ALA A 11 -13.58 8.57 -46.22
C ALA A 11 -12.98 9.03 -44.88
N LEU A 12 -13.17 8.25 -43.80
CA LEU A 12 -12.56 8.52 -42.50
C LEU A 12 -11.02 8.42 -42.56
N LEU A 13 -10.49 7.39 -43.23
CA LEU A 13 -9.04 7.20 -43.38
C LEU A 13 -8.40 8.27 -44.28
N GLU A 14 -9.08 8.67 -45.36
CA GLU A 14 -8.65 9.77 -46.24
C GLU A 14 -8.58 11.08 -45.45
N THR A 15 -9.67 11.44 -44.75
CA THR A 15 -9.72 12.64 -43.90
C THR A 15 -8.61 12.64 -42.85
N LEU A 16 -8.43 11.51 -42.16
CA LEU A 16 -7.40 11.39 -41.12
C LEU A 16 -5.98 11.52 -41.70
N THR A 17 -5.74 10.93 -42.87
CA THR A 17 -4.44 11.00 -43.56
C THR A 17 -4.15 12.41 -44.07
N GLU A 18 -5.13 13.08 -44.67
CA GLU A 18 -5.01 14.46 -45.15
C GLU A 18 -4.69 15.42 -44.01
N ARG A 19 -5.46 15.37 -42.91
CA ARG A 19 -5.23 16.22 -41.74
C ARG A 19 -3.86 15.96 -41.10
N LEU A 20 -3.39 14.71 -41.13
CA LEU A 20 -2.05 14.37 -40.67
C LEU A 20 -0.95 14.94 -41.58
N GLN A 21 -1.12 14.87 -42.90
CA GLN A 21 -0.18 15.40 -43.89
C GLN A 21 -0.12 16.93 -43.88
N MET A 22 -1.26 17.59 -43.68
CA MET A 22 -1.34 19.05 -43.50
C MET A 22 -0.77 19.51 -42.16
N GLY A 23 -0.42 18.58 -41.26
CA GLY A 23 0.16 18.86 -39.96
C GLY A 23 -0.84 19.48 -38.97
N GLU A 24 -2.14 19.28 -39.17
CA GLU A 24 -3.20 19.73 -38.26
C GLU A 24 -3.31 18.84 -37.01
N ILE A 25 -2.84 17.60 -37.10
CA ILE A 25 -2.87 16.63 -36.01
C ILE A 25 -1.53 16.68 -35.28
N ARG A 26 -1.50 17.32 -34.11
CA ARG A 26 -0.30 17.39 -33.26
C ARG A 26 -0.66 17.19 -31.79
N PRO A 27 0.22 16.56 -31.00
CA PRO A 27 0.07 16.56 -29.55
C PRO A 27 0.08 18.00 -29.02
N SER A 28 -0.66 18.22 -27.94
CA SER A 28 -0.83 19.50 -27.26
C SER A 28 -0.77 19.27 -25.75
N GLN A 29 -0.75 20.36 -24.98
CA GLN A 29 -0.81 20.25 -23.51
C GLN A 29 -2.07 19.53 -23.03
N ARG A 30 -3.17 19.53 -23.80
CA ARG A 30 -4.44 18.86 -23.46
C ARG A 30 -4.50 17.40 -23.88
N THR A 31 -3.51 16.91 -24.61
CA THR A 31 -3.50 15.57 -25.20
C THR A 31 -2.27 14.77 -24.72
N PRO A 32 -2.17 14.47 -23.41
CA PRO A 32 -0.97 13.85 -22.83
C PRO A 32 -0.72 12.43 -23.38
N TRP A 33 -1.77 11.75 -23.84
CA TRP A 33 -1.73 10.41 -24.44
C TRP A 33 -1.40 10.40 -25.94
N ALA A 34 -1.38 11.56 -26.61
CA ALA A 34 -1.22 11.62 -28.06
C ALA A 34 0.21 11.32 -28.50
N VAL A 35 0.38 10.25 -29.28
CA VAL A 35 1.64 9.86 -29.90
C VAL A 35 1.46 9.74 -31.42
N SER A 36 2.15 10.58 -32.19
CA SER A 36 1.94 10.67 -33.64
C SER A 36 2.42 9.45 -34.40
N GLU A 37 3.42 8.73 -33.89
CA GLU A 37 3.91 7.48 -34.47
C GLU A 37 2.90 6.35 -34.31
N GLU A 38 2.31 6.20 -33.11
CA GLU A 38 1.24 5.22 -32.85
C GLU A 38 0.01 5.48 -33.73
N LEU A 39 -0.37 6.75 -33.94
CA LEU A 39 -1.47 7.08 -34.84
C LEU A 39 -1.18 6.61 -36.27
N ARG A 40 0.03 6.86 -36.80
CA ARG A 40 0.45 6.39 -38.14
C ARG A 40 0.44 4.87 -38.25
N GLU A 41 0.92 4.18 -37.20
CA GLU A 41 0.93 2.73 -37.15
C GLU A 41 -0.49 2.16 -37.19
N HIS A 42 -1.42 2.72 -36.42
CA HIS A 42 -2.82 2.28 -36.41
C HIS A 42 -3.53 2.56 -37.73
N ILE A 43 -3.25 3.70 -38.39
CA ILE A 43 -3.74 3.98 -39.75
C ILE A 43 -3.27 2.87 -40.71
N LEU A 44 -1.98 2.53 -40.69
CA LEU A 44 -1.43 1.49 -41.55
C LEU A 44 -2.08 0.11 -41.29
N LYS A 45 -2.25 -0.26 -40.01
CA LYS A 45 -2.88 -1.54 -39.62
C LYS A 45 -4.30 -1.66 -40.17
N VAL A 46 -5.11 -0.60 -40.05
CA VAL A 46 -6.47 -0.57 -40.60
C VAL A 46 -6.45 -0.57 -42.14
N CYS A 47 -5.55 0.17 -42.78
CA CYS A 47 -5.41 0.14 -44.25
C CYS A 47 -5.06 -1.26 -44.79
N VAL A 48 -4.25 -2.03 -44.06
CA VAL A 48 -3.85 -3.39 -44.44
C VAL A 48 -4.95 -4.41 -44.13
N ASN A 49 -5.62 -4.28 -42.98
CA ASN A 49 -6.71 -5.16 -42.57
C ASN A 49 -7.92 -4.38 -42.03
N PRO A 50 -8.77 -3.85 -42.93
CA PRO A 50 -9.86 -2.94 -42.56
C PRO A 50 -11.10 -3.64 -41.97
N GLY A 51 -11.14 -4.97 -42.00
CA GLY A 51 -12.19 -5.77 -41.34
C GLY A 51 -11.83 -6.22 -39.92
N ASP A 52 -10.66 -5.82 -39.41
CA ASP A 52 -10.25 -6.13 -38.04
C ASP A 52 -10.82 -5.09 -37.07
N THR A 53 -11.82 -5.51 -36.29
CA THR A 53 -12.44 -4.66 -35.27
C THR A 53 -11.43 -4.15 -34.26
N GLY A 54 -10.45 -4.95 -33.85
CA GLY A 54 -9.42 -4.53 -32.90
C GLY A 54 -8.59 -3.36 -33.43
N TYR A 55 -8.18 -3.41 -34.71
CA TYR A 55 -7.46 -2.30 -35.34
C TYR A 55 -8.30 -1.03 -35.44
N LEU A 56 -9.59 -1.15 -35.76
CA LEU A 56 -10.52 -0.01 -35.78
C LEU A 56 -10.66 0.61 -34.39
N LEU A 57 -10.78 -0.19 -33.34
CA LEU A 57 -10.92 0.29 -31.96
C LEU A 57 -9.66 1.03 -31.49
N HIS A 58 -8.47 0.49 -31.77
CA HIS A 58 -7.22 1.16 -31.44
C HIS A 58 -7.04 2.46 -32.21
N LEU A 59 -7.41 2.51 -33.50
CA LEU A 59 -7.37 3.74 -34.28
C LEU A 59 -8.39 4.77 -33.76
N ALA A 60 -9.61 4.37 -33.43
CA ALA A 60 -10.62 5.23 -32.83
C ALA A 60 -10.13 5.83 -31.49
N ARG A 61 -9.51 5.00 -30.64
CA ARG A 61 -8.90 5.47 -29.38
C ARG A 61 -7.77 6.45 -29.64
N ALA A 62 -6.87 6.16 -30.59
CA ALA A 62 -5.80 7.06 -30.96
C ALA A 62 -6.34 8.40 -31.43
N CYS A 63 -7.38 8.43 -32.28
CA CYS A 63 -8.10 9.66 -32.64
C CYS A 63 -8.62 10.40 -31.40
N GLY A 64 -9.19 9.70 -30.42
CA GLY A 64 -9.62 10.27 -29.14
C GLY A 64 -8.47 10.88 -28.34
N PHE A 65 -7.28 10.29 -28.34
CA PHE A 65 -6.10 10.88 -27.69
C PHE A 65 -5.67 12.20 -28.33
N PHE A 66 -5.96 12.41 -29.61
CA PHE A 66 -5.74 13.68 -30.32
C PHE A 66 -6.95 14.63 -30.26
N GLU A 67 -8.00 14.31 -29.49
CA GLU A 67 -9.29 15.03 -29.47
C GLU A 67 -9.98 15.12 -30.85
N LEU A 68 -9.73 14.15 -31.73
CA LEU A 68 -10.40 14.04 -33.04
C LEU A 68 -11.75 13.31 -32.90
N TRP A 69 -12.66 13.88 -32.13
CA TRP A 69 -13.87 13.22 -31.64
C TRP A 69 -14.77 12.66 -32.75
N ASP A 70 -15.00 13.43 -33.82
CA ASP A 70 -15.83 12.98 -34.95
C ASP A 70 -15.23 11.76 -35.66
N LEU A 71 -13.91 11.74 -35.84
CA LEU A 71 -13.20 10.62 -36.45
C LEU A 71 -13.19 9.41 -35.52
N ALA A 72 -12.98 9.61 -34.21
CA ALA A 72 -13.05 8.55 -33.22
C ALA A 72 -14.44 7.89 -33.19
N ALA A 73 -15.51 8.70 -33.17
CA ALA A 73 -16.88 8.22 -33.19
C ALA A 73 -17.24 7.51 -34.50
N GLY A 74 -16.79 8.04 -35.64
CA GLY A 74 -16.99 7.41 -36.96
C GLY A 74 -16.32 6.04 -37.07
N LEU A 75 -15.05 5.93 -36.63
CA LEU A 75 -14.32 4.67 -36.64
C LEU A 75 -14.92 3.63 -35.68
N LEU A 76 -15.33 4.07 -34.48
CA LEU A 76 -16.03 3.21 -33.53
C LEU A 76 -17.40 2.76 -34.07
N SER A 77 -18.11 3.62 -34.80
CA SER A 77 -19.35 3.24 -35.49
C SER A 77 -19.08 2.16 -36.55
N CYS A 78 -18.02 2.28 -37.34
CA CYS A 78 -17.61 1.22 -38.27
C CYS A 78 -17.34 -0.10 -37.54
N ALA A 79 -16.61 -0.08 -36.42
CA ALA A 79 -16.39 -1.27 -35.59
C ALA A 79 -17.71 -1.90 -35.09
N ARG A 80 -18.66 -1.09 -34.62
CA ARG A 80 -19.99 -1.54 -34.15
C ARG A 80 -20.86 -2.18 -35.23
N THR A 81 -20.62 -1.89 -36.50
CA THR A 81 -21.32 -2.59 -37.60
C THR A 81 -20.78 -4.00 -37.84
N GLN A 82 -19.57 -4.29 -37.35
CA GLN A 82 -18.87 -5.56 -37.53
C GLN A 82 -18.92 -6.45 -36.28
N ASP A 83 -19.12 -5.84 -35.10
CA ASP A 83 -19.11 -6.51 -33.81
C ASP A 83 -20.22 -5.97 -32.89
N THR A 84 -20.99 -6.88 -32.29
CA THR A 84 -22.12 -6.58 -31.39
C THR A 84 -21.73 -6.58 -29.92
N ASN A 85 -20.44 -6.68 -29.57
CA ASN A 85 -19.98 -6.66 -28.18
C ASN A 85 -20.43 -5.36 -27.47
N PRO A 86 -21.13 -5.45 -26.32
CA PRO A 86 -21.60 -4.28 -25.57
C PRO A 86 -20.49 -3.32 -25.10
N ASP A 87 -19.24 -3.77 -25.00
CA ASP A 87 -18.09 -2.91 -24.70
C ASP A 87 -17.95 -1.76 -25.72
N LEU A 88 -18.29 -2.00 -27.00
CA LEU A 88 -18.22 -0.96 -28.04
C LEU A 88 -19.25 0.14 -27.83
N ILE A 89 -20.40 -0.18 -27.23
CA ILE A 89 -21.45 0.79 -26.89
C ILE A 89 -20.98 1.62 -25.68
N TYR A 90 -20.34 0.97 -24.71
CA TYR A 90 -19.72 1.67 -23.57
C TYR A 90 -18.61 2.63 -24.02
N TYR A 91 -17.77 2.26 -24.99
CA TYR A 91 -16.79 3.18 -25.58
C TYR A 91 -17.44 4.39 -26.24
N ALA A 92 -18.59 4.19 -26.90
CA ALA A 92 -19.34 5.29 -27.50
C ALA A 92 -19.91 6.24 -26.43
N ALA A 93 -20.34 5.70 -25.28
CA ALA A 93 -20.76 6.52 -24.14
C ALA A 93 -19.60 7.36 -23.58
N ILE A 94 -18.38 6.81 -23.52
CA ILE A 94 -17.17 7.58 -23.15
C ILE A 94 -16.92 8.72 -24.15
N LEU A 95 -16.98 8.45 -25.46
CA LEU A 95 -16.79 9.49 -26.47
C LEU A 95 -17.84 10.60 -26.38
N ALA A 96 -19.12 10.24 -26.22
CA ALA A 96 -20.21 11.20 -26.03
C ALA A 96 -20.03 12.04 -24.75
N LEU A 97 -19.56 11.43 -23.66
CA LEU A 97 -19.21 12.17 -22.45
C LEU A 97 -18.08 13.17 -22.72
N ARG A 98 -17.05 12.77 -23.49
CA ARG A 98 -15.92 13.64 -23.84
C ARG A 98 -16.33 14.84 -24.70
N THR A 99 -17.40 14.73 -25.49
CA THR A 99 -18.00 15.85 -26.24
C THR A 99 -19.10 16.59 -25.47
N LYS A 100 -19.34 16.23 -24.19
CA LYS A 100 -20.39 16.79 -23.31
C LYS A 100 -21.82 16.55 -23.84
N GLU A 101 -22.00 15.52 -24.65
CA GLU A 101 -23.31 15.05 -25.09
C GLU A 101 -23.91 14.11 -24.03
N TYR A 102 -24.24 14.69 -22.87
CA TYR A 102 -24.66 13.97 -21.67
C TYR A 102 -25.88 13.06 -21.88
N GLU A 103 -26.89 13.52 -22.63
CA GLU A 103 -28.06 12.71 -22.97
C GLU A 103 -27.70 11.50 -23.84
N THR A 104 -26.88 11.72 -24.87
CA THR A 104 -26.36 10.64 -25.74
C THR A 104 -25.54 9.65 -24.93
N ALA A 105 -24.64 10.14 -24.07
CA ALA A 105 -23.82 9.30 -23.19
C ALA A 105 -24.69 8.44 -22.26
N ALA A 106 -25.76 9.00 -21.69
CA ALA A 106 -26.68 8.27 -20.85
C ALA A 106 -27.50 7.23 -21.62
N GLN A 107 -27.96 7.55 -22.82
CA GLN A 107 -28.66 6.59 -23.68
C GLN A 107 -27.75 5.41 -24.07
N LEU A 108 -26.52 5.70 -24.47
CA LEU A 108 -25.53 4.67 -24.82
C LEU A 108 -25.14 3.83 -23.60
N LEU A 109 -24.96 4.43 -22.43
CA LEU A 109 -24.67 3.69 -21.21
C LEU A 109 -25.83 2.76 -20.82
N HIS A 110 -27.06 3.22 -20.95
CA HIS A 110 -28.24 2.40 -20.72
C HIS A 110 -28.29 1.20 -21.69
N GLU A 111 -28.06 1.44 -22.99
CA GLU A 111 -27.99 0.40 -24.03
C GLU A 111 -26.87 -0.61 -23.73
N ALA A 112 -25.68 -0.14 -23.36
CA ALA A 112 -24.54 -0.99 -23.02
C ALA A 112 -24.85 -1.89 -21.81
N LEU A 113 -25.45 -1.32 -20.75
CA LEU A 113 -25.79 -2.04 -19.53
C LEU A 113 -26.88 -3.09 -19.75
N THR A 114 -27.96 -2.73 -20.45
CA THR A 114 -29.07 -3.65 -20.73
C THR A 114 -28.70 -4.75 -21.72
N THR A 115 -27.76 -4.47 -22.63
CA THR A 115 -27.23 -5.48 -23.57
C THR A 115 -26.29 -6.44 -22.86
N ARG A 116 -25.37 -5.94 -22.02
CA ARG A 116 -24.42 -6.80 -21.27
C ARG A 116 -25.10 -7.58 -20.15
N PHE A 117 -26.08 -6.97 -19.50
CA PHE A 117 -26.76 -7.52 -18.34
C PHE A 117 -28.29 -7.42 -18.50
N PRO A 118 -28.91 -8.32 -19.29
CA PRO A 118 -30.34 -8.24 -19.58
C PRO A 118 -31.24 -8.42 -18.35
N ASP A 119 -30.74 -9.10 -17.32
CA ASP A 119 -31.52 -9.45 -16.12
C ASP A 119 -31.44 -8.38 -15.01
N ILE A 120 -30.73 -7.27 -15.21
CA ILE A 120 -30.58 -6.26 -14.15
C ILE A 120 -31.83 -5.39 -14.06
N THR A 121 -32.26 -5.10 -12.83
CA THR A 121 -33.34 -4.15 -12.61
C THR A 121 -32.86 -2.73 -12.89
N LEU A 122 -33.51 -2.06 -13.84
CA LEU A 122 -33.21 -0.68 -14.26
C LEU A 122 -33.21 0.32 -13.10
N GLU A 123 -34.01 0.08 -12.06
CA GLU A 123 -34.08 0.92 -10.87
C GLU A 123 -32.72 1.15 -10.20
N ARG A 124 -31.80 0.18 -10.26
CA ARG A 124 -30.47 0.29 -9.64
C ARG A 124 -29.51 1.17 -10.45
N ILE A 125 -29.71 1.29 -11.77
CA ILE A 125 -28.87 2.10 -12.66
C ILE A 125 -29.47 3.46 -12.98
N GLN A 126 -30.78 3.63 -12.79
CA GLN A 126 -31.49 4.87 -13.10
C GLN A 126 -30.90 6.11 -12.42
N PRO A 127 -30.46 6.08 -11.15
CA PRO A 127 -29.82 7.25 -10.54
C PRO A 127 -28.55 7.70 -11.27
N LEU A 128 -27.73 6.75 -11.73
CA LEU A 128 -26.51 7.02 -12.50
C LEU A 128 -26.86 7.71 -13.83
N LEU A 129 -27.84 7.17 -14.55
CA LEU A 129 -28.30 7.70 -15.83
C LEU A 129 -28.90 9.10 -15.66
N THR A 130 -29.70 9.33 -14.63
CA THR A 130 -30.30 10.64 -14.34
C THR A 130 -29.23 11.69 -14.05
N ARG A 131 -28.20 11.36 -13.27
CA ARG A 131 -27.07 12.26 -13.00
C ARG A 131 -26.28 12.57 -14.26
N LEU A 132 -26.00 11.54 -15.06
CA LEU A 132 -25.30 11.71 -16.33
C LEU A 132 -26.06 12.67 -17.25
N LYS A 133 -27.37 12.44 -17.46
CA LYS A 133 -28.26 13.36 -18.21
C LYS A 133 -28.30 14.77 -17.63
N GLY A 134 -28.23 14.87 -16.31
CA GLY A 134 -28.18 16.13 -15.57
C GLY A 134 -26.95 16.99 -15.86
N GLY A 135 -25.91 16.43 -16.49
CA GLY A 135 -24.67 17.14 -16.81
C GLY A 135 -23.51 16.83 -15.86
N GLU A 136 -23.61 15.78 -15.04
CA GLU A 136 -22.52 15.26 -14.22
C GLU A 136 -21.71 14.19 -14.99
N ASP A 137 -20.43 14.04 -14.64
CA ASP A 137 -19.53 13.01 -15.18
C ASP A 137 -19.79 11.63 -14.53
N ALA A 138 -21.06 11.26 -14.39
CA ALA A 138 -21.48 10.13 -13.57
C ALA A 138 -20.93 8.78 -14.05
N LEU A 139 -20.50 8.67 -15.32
CA LEU A 139 -19.82 7.48 -15.86
C LEU A 139 -18.56 7.10 -15.06
N LEU A 140 -17.91 8.06 -14.40
CA LEU A 140 -16.76 7.81 -13.52
C LEU A 140 -17.11 6.86 -12.36
N ASP A 141 -18.37 6.88 -11.88
CA ASP A 141 -18.84 6.04 -10.77
C ASP A 141 -19.24 4.61 -11.18
N LEU A 142 -19.33 4.33 -12.49
CA LEU A 142 -19.81 3.05 -13.00
C LEU A 142 -19.10 1.82 -12.39
N PRO A 143 -17.75 1.77 -12.27
CA PRO A 143 -17.08 0.61 -11.68
C PRO A 143 -17.51 0.30 -10.25
N ARG A 144 -17.71 1.34 -9.43
CA ARG A 144 -18.13 1.18 -8.04
C ARG A 144 -19.54 0.63 -7.97
N GLN A 145 -20.43 1.08 -8.86
CA GLN A 145 -21.80 0.56 -8.96
C GLN A 145 -21.83 -0.89 -9.43
N LEU A 146 -21.09 -1.25 -10.49
CA LEU A 146 -21.01 -2.63 -10.97
C LEU A 146 -20.49 -3.58 -9.89
N ARG A 147 -19.44 -3.19 -9.16
CA ARG A 147 -18.90 -3.99 -8.05
C ARG A 147 -19.92 -4.20 -6.93
N ARG A 148 -20.65 -3.16 -6.53
CA ARG A 148 -21.74 -3.26 -5.52
C ARG A 148 -22.89 -4.17 -5.97
N MET A 149 -23.07 -4.31 -7.27
CA MET A 149 -24.07 -5.20 -7.86
C MET A 149 -23.54 -6.62 -8.09
N GLY A 150 -22.25 -6.89 -7.86
CA GLY A 150 -21.61 -8.17 -8.16
C GLY A 150 -21.48 -8.44 -9.66
N LEU A 151 -21.47 -7.40 -10.49
CA LEU A 151 -21.39 -7.50 -11.95
C LEU A 151 -19.94 -7.39 -12.44
N SER A 152 -19.67 -8.00 -13.60
CA SER A 152 -18.38 -7.87 -14.27
C SER A 152 -18.15 -6.45 -14.79
N MET A 153 -16.89 -6.04 -14.89
CA MET A 153 -16.51 -4.76 -15.48
C MET A 153 -16.65 -4.80 -17.01
N PHE A 154 -16.90 -3.63 -17.62
CA PHE A 154 -16.64 -3.42 -19.06
C PHE A 154 -15.14 -3.45 -19.33
N ASP A 155 -14.75 -3.76 -20.56
CA ASP A 155 -13.35 -3.65 -20.97
C ASP A 155 -12.85 -2.19 -20.88
N GLY A 156 -11.57 -2.05 -20.53
CA GLY A 156 -10.97 -0.77 -20.17
C GLY A 156 -10.30 -0.01 -21.31
N LEU A 157 -10.40 -0.47 -22.57
CA LEU A 157 -9.62 0.07 -23.70
C LEU A 157 -9.69 1.61 -23.82
N PHE A 158 -10.87 2.19 -23.60
CA PHE A 158 -11.13 3.64 -23.71
C PHE A 158 -11.02 4.40 -22.37
N ASN A 159 -10.78 3.73 -21.24
CA ASN A 159 -10.77 4.38 -19.92
C ASN A 159 -9.69 5.46 -19.78
N GLN A 160 -8.59 5.39 -20.53
CA GLN A 160 -7.57 6.45 -20.57
C GLN A 160 -8.12 7.78 -21.11
N LEU A 161 -9.22 7.77 -21.86
CA LEU A 161 -9.90 8.99 -22.25
C LEU A 161 -10.64 9.65 -21.07
N LEU A 162 -10.81 8.98 -19.94
CA LEU A 162 -11.47 9.58 -18.77
C LEU A 162 -10.51 10.35 -17.87
N VAL A 163 -9.20 10.31 -18.12
CA VAL A 163 -8.18 10.99 -17.30
C VAL A 163 -6.96 11.41 -18.15
N PRO A 164 -6.49 12.67 -18.10
CA PRO A 164 -7.23 13.81 -17.57
C PRO A 164 -8.38 14.19 -18.51
N MET A 165 -9.50 14.60 -17.93
CA MET A 165 -10.61 15.25 -18.66
C MET A 165 -11.10 16.46 -17.85
N PRO A 166 -11.65 17.50 -18.52
CA PRO A 166 -12.25 18.60 -17.79
C PRO A 166 -13.48 18.13 -17.02
N LEU A 167 -13.47 18.30 -15.70
CA LEU A 167 -14.56 17.91 -14.81
C LEU A 167 -15.73 18.89 -14.91
N ALA A 168 -16.95 18.37 -14.90
CA ALA A 168 -18.16 19.16 -14.82
C ALA A 168 -18.24 19.89 -13.46
N ARG A 169 -18.63 21.17 -13.50
CA ARG A 169 -18.79 22.00 -12.28
C ARG A 169 -19.84 21.46 -11.32
N GLN A 170 -20.80 20.70 -11.85
CA GLN A 170 -21.94 20.13 -11.15
C GLN A 170 -21.58 18.85 -10.39
N ASN A 171 -20.40 18.27 -10.66
CA ASN A 171 -19.97 17.03 -10.04
C ASN A 171 -19.96 17.15 -8.51
N GLY A 172 -20.71 16.26 -7.88
CA GLY A 172 -20.65 16.03 -6.45
C GLY A 172 -19.28 15.53 -5.98
N HIS A 173 -19.10 15.52 -4.66
CA HIS A 173 -17.90 15.02 -4.00
C HIS A 173 -17.56 13.57 -4.41
N ASP A 174 -18.57 12.72 -4.55
CA ASP A 174 -18.39 11.30 -4.88
C ASP A 174 -17.81 11.07 -6.28
N LEU A 175 -18.17 11.90 -7.27
CA LEU A 175 -17.59 11.83 -8.61
C LEU A 175 -16.17 12.38 -8.66
N ARG A 176 -15.90 13.44 -7.89
CA ARG A 176 -14.52 13.95 -7.73
C ARG A 176 -13.62 12.93 -7.05
N GLN A 177 -14.14 12.21 -6.05
CA GLN A 177 -13.44 11.08 -5.43
C GLN A 177 -13.15 9.98 -6.45
N ALA A 178 -14.14 9.56 -7.24
CA ALA A 178 -13.94 8.55 -8.29
C ALA A 178 -12.93 8.99 -9.36
N TYR A 179 -12.91 10.28 -9.70
CA TYR A 179 -11.90 10.86 -10.58
C TYR A 179 -10.51 10.82 -9.97
N SER A 180 -10.35 11.26 -8.72
CA SER A 180 -9.09 11.24 -7.97
C SER A 180 -8.48 9.84 -7.96
N GLU A 181 -9.27 8.84 -7.57
CA GLU A 181 -8.84 7.44 -7.49
C GLU A 181 -8.30 6.97 -8.85
N ARG A 182 -9.05 7.20 -9.93
CA ARG A 182 -8.64 6.82 -11.27
C ARG A 182 -7.39 7.58 -11.75
N PHE A 183 -7.29 8.87 -11.44
CA PHE A 183 -6.14 9.68 -11.84
C PHE A 183 -4.86 9.23 -11.13
N GLU A 184 -4.94 8.98 -9.82
CA GLU A 184 -3.83 8.46 -9.00
C GLU A 184 -3.39 7.07 -9.49
N GLU A 185 -4.33 6.14 -9.70
CA GLU A 185 -4.04 4.81 -10.27
C GLU A 185 -3.37 4.90 -11.64
N THR A 186 -3.88 5.81 -12.49
CA THR A 186 -3.34 6.01 -13.84
C THR A 186 -1.90 6.52 -13.79
N CYS A 187 -1.62 7.54 -12.97
CA CYS A 187 -0.29 8.10 -12.81
C CYS A 187 0.73 7.09 -12.27
N THR A 188 0.30 6.21 -11.37
CA THR A 188 1.15 5.17 -10.77
C THR A 188 1.73 4.24 -11.84
N GLY A 189 0.95 3.91 -12.87
CA GLY A 189 1.39 3.06 -13.99
C GLY A 189 2.29 3.73 -15.03
N GLN A 190 2.58 5.03 -14.91
CA GLN A 190 3.36 5.78 -15.90
C GLN A 190 4.80 6.05 -15.48
N ASN A 191 5.70 6.11 -16.45
CA ASN A 191 7.04 6.65 -16.27
C ASN A 191 7.00 8.17 -16.00
N ILE A 192 8.09 8.71 -15.44
CA ILE A 192 8.16 10.13 -15.03
C ILE A 192 7.86 11.09 -16.19
N PRO A 193 8.47 10.98 -17.39
CA PRO A 193 8.16 11.90 -18.49
C PRO A 193 6.68 11.92 -18.88
N HIS A 194 6.03 10.77 -18.91
CA HIS A 194 4.62 10.69 -19.26
C HIS A 194 3.72 11.17 -18.11
N ARG A 195 4.05 10.83 -16.86
CA ARG A 195 3.37 11.35 -15.67
C ARG A 195 3.37 12.88 -15.63
N LEU A 196 4.50 13.53 -15.93
CA LEU A 196 4.58 14.98 -15.98
C LEU A 196 3.69 15.59 -17.07
N LYS A 197 3.53 14.93 -18.23
CA LYS A 197 2.56 15.35 -19.26
C LYS A 197 1.11 15.27 -18.74
N LEU A 198 0.77 14.19 -18.04
CA LEU A 198 -0.56 14.04 -17.44
C LEU A 198 -0.84 15.12 -16.40
N LEU A 199 0.11 15.42 -15.53
CA LEU A 199 0.00 16.46 -14.51
C LEU A 199 -0.16 17.86 -15.14
N ALA A 200 0.63 18.17 -16.17
CA ALA A 200 0.51 19.44 -16.88
C ALA A 200 -0.84 19.60 -17.61
N ALA A 201 -1.41 18.50 -18.12
CA ALA A 201 -2.73 18.47 -18.72
C ALA A 201 -3.83 18.60 -17.65
N GLU A 202 -3.69 17.91 -16.51
CA GLU A 202 -4.62 17.98 -15.39
C GLU A 202 -4.71 19.39 -14.80
N ALA A 203 -3.57 20.00 -14.47
CA ALA A 203 -3.52 21.35 -13.96
C ALA A 203 -4.14 22.37 -14.94
N HIS A 204 -3.97 22.16 -16.25
CA HIS A 204 -4.59 23.00 -17.27
C HIS A 204 -6.12 22.83 -17.34
N LEU A 205 -6.62 21.61 -17.20
CA LEU A 205 -8.05 21.28 -17.36
C LEU A 205 -8.86 21.55 -16.09
N ASN A 206 -8.32 21.23 -14.93
CA ASN A 206 -9.04 21.20 -13.66
C ASN A 206 -8.44 22.12 -12.58
N GLY A 207 -7.27 22.71 -12.82
CA GLY A 207 -6.54 23.51 -11.82
C GLY A 207 -5.78 22.64 -10.80
N ILE A 208 -5.32 23.29 -9.73
CA ILE A 208 -4.59 22.62 -8.64
C ILE A 208 -5.57 21.76 -7.82
N SER A 209 -5.18 20.53 -7.53
CA SER A 209 -5.98 19.56 -6.79
C SER A 209 -5.08 18.67 -5.93
N TYR A 210 -5.68 17.96 -4.97
CA TYR A 210 -4.93 16.99 -4.15
C TYR A 210 -4.20 15.94 -5.00
N TRP A 211 -4.90 15.32 -5.97
CA TRP A 211 -4.33 14.23 -6.77
C TRP A 211 -3.26 14.71 -7.75
N GLU A 212 -3.31 15.97 -8.17
CA GLU A 212 -2.24 16.59 -8.96
C GLU A 212 -1.02 16.81 -8.08
N GLU A 213 -1.18 17.49 -6.93
CA GLU A 213 -0.08 17.80 -6.00
C GLU A 213 0.60 16.53 -5.46
N VAL A 214 -0.15 15.48 -5.07
CA VAL A 214 0.45 14.25 -4.55
C VAL A 214 1.30 13.52 -5.61
N ASN A 215 0.85 13.52 -6.87
CA ASN A 215 1.58 12.88 -7.96
C ASN A 215 2.77 13.73 -8.43
N MET A 216 2.68 15.06 -8.34
CA MET A 216 3.82 15.96 -8.53
C MET A 216 4.87 15.75 -7.43
N ALA A 217 4.43 15.55 -6.18
CA ALA A 217 5.31 15.20 -5.08
C ALA A 217 6.07 13.90 -5.36
N HIS A 218 5.38 12.86 -5.84
CA HIS A 218 6.02 11.59 -6.22
C HIS A 218 7.04 11.77 -7.35
N ALA A 219 6.71 12.57 -8.37
CA ALA A 219 7.62 12.83 -9.48
C ALA A 219 8.89 13.57 -9.00
N SER A 220 8.71 14.60 -8.19
CA SER A 220 9.79 15.38 -7.57
C SER A 220 10.65 14.50 -6.67
N TRP A 221 10.02 13.65 -5.87
CA TRP A 221 10.66 12.68 -4.99
C TRP A 221 11.59 11.74 -5.76
N LEU A 222 11.06 11.08 -6.80
CA LEU A 222 11.81 10.15 -7.64
C LEU A 222 12.90 10.85 -8.49
N ALA A 223 12.78 12.15 -8.71
CA ALA A 223 13.81 12.99 -9.33
C ALA A 223 14.91 13.45 -8.35
N GLY A 224 14.78 13.14 -7.05
CA GLY A 224 15.72 13.57 -6.01
C GLY A 224 15.50 15.01 -5.53
N LEU A 225 14.41 15.67 -5.93
CA LEU A 225 14.06 17.04 -5.58
C LEU A 225 13.29 17.08 -4.25
N CYS A 226 13.95 16.69 -3.16
CA CYS A 226 13.29 16.43 -1.87
C CYS A 226 12.51 17.64 -1.32
N ARG A 227 13.05 18.86 -1.41
CA ARG A 227 12.37 20.07 -0.90
C ARG A 227 11.12 20.41 -1.69
N GLU A 228 11.15 20.19 -3.01
CA GLU A 228 10.02 20.38 -3.89
C GLU A 228 8.94 19.33 -3.60
N ALA A 229 9.35 18.07 -3.44
CA ALA A 229 8.46 16.99 -3.04
C ALA A 229 7.76 17.29 -1.70
N ASP A 230 8.50 17.73 -0.68
CA ASP A 230 7.93 18.07 0.63
C ASP A 230 6.91 19.22 0.54
N THR A 231 7.16 20.21 -0.33
CA THR A 231 6.21 21.31 -0.59
C THR A 231 4.91 20.78 -1.19
N HIS A 232 5.02 19.94 -2.22
CA HIS A 232 3.86 19.32 -2.86
C HIS A 232 3.09 18.37 -1.92
N TYR A 233 3.78 17.60 -1.06
CA TYR A 233 3.11 16.77 -0.04
C TYR A 233 2.33 17.62 0.97
N ALA A 234 2.88 18.75 1.41
CA ALA A 234 2.18 19.66 2.31
C ALA A 234 0.92 20.26 1.65
N ASN A 235 1.02 20.68 0.39
CA ASN A 235 -0.12 21.18 -0.39
C ASN A 235 -1.18 20.09 -0.58
N ALA A 236 -0.76 18.89 -0.98
CA ALA A 236 -1.64 17.74 -1.14
C ALA A 236 -2.40 17.44 0.16
N LYS A 237 -1.70 17.38 1.31
CA LYS A 237 -2.33 17.19 2.63
C LYS A 237 -3.40 18.25 2.90
N ALA A 238 -3.09 19.53 2.67
CA ALA A 238 -4.02 20.62 2.91
C ALA A 238 -5.27 20.51 2.02
N LEU A 239 -5.07 20.28 0.71
CA LEU A 239 -6.14 20.15 -0.27
C LEU A 239 -7.02 18.93 -0.01
N ALA A 240 -6.43 17.79 0.37
CA ALA A 240 -7.19 16.58 0.71
C ALA A 240 -8.15 16.83 1.89
N ILE A 241 -7.67 17.50 2.93
CA ILE A 241 -8.48 17.86 4.11
C ILE A 241 -9.58 18.87 3.72
N GLU A 242 -9.21 19.93 2.99
CA GLU A 242 -10.14 20.99 2.58
C GLU A 242 -11.28 20.44 1.69
N THR A 243 -10.91 19.65 0.68
CA THR A 243 -11.85 19.10 -0.31
C THR A 243 -12.50 17.79 0.12
N LYS A 244 -12.05 17.23 1.26
CA LYS A 244 -12.48 15.93 1.80
C LYS A 244 -12.23 14.76 0.83
N ILE A 245 -11.28 14.89 -0.09
CA ILE A 245 -10.89 13.82 -0.99
C ILE A 245 -9.96 12.88 -0.25
N ASN A 246 -10.27 11.58 -0.27
CA ASN A 246 -9.46 10.56 0.36
C ASN A 246 -8.42 10.05 -0.62
N PRO A 247 -7.12 10.07 -0.27
CA PRO A 247 -6.07 9.37 -0.99
C PRO A 247 -6.43 7.90 -1.26
N ILE A 248 -5.95 7.36 -2.38
CA ILE A 248 -5.90 5.90 -2.55
C ILE A 248 -4.98 5.29 -1.48
N HIS A 249 -5.20 4.01 -1.16
CA HIS A 249 -4.61 3.33 0.01
C HIS A 249 -3.14 3.69 0.29
N TYR A 250 -2.24 3.61 -0.70
CA TYR A 250 -0.81 3.89 -0.53
C TYR A 250 -0.51 5.38 -0.32
N ASN A 251 -1.31 6.29 -0.86
CA ASN A 251 -1.08 7.73 -0.74
C ASN A 251 -1.53 8.32 0.60
N CYS A 252 -2.20 7.53 1.46
CA CYS A 252 -2.60 7.94 2.81
C CYS A 252 -1.43 8.43 3.68
N GLY A 253 -0.19 8.02 3.39
CA GLY A 253 1.00 8.54 4.08
C GLY A 253 1.21 10.04 3.94
N VAL A 254 0.57 10.71 2.97
CA VAL A 254 0.58 12.18 2.84
C VAL A 254 0.14 12.89 4.13
N PHE A 255 -0.76 12.29 4.90
CA PHE A 255 -1.25 12.87 6.16
C PHE A 255 -0.22 12.81 7.29
N SER A 256 0.70 11.84 7.24
CA SER A 256 1.67 11.53 8.29
C SER A 256 3.13 11.74 7.85
N TRP A 257 3.35 12.26 6.64
CA TRP A 257 4.67 12.61 6.14
C TRP A 257 5.18 13.86 6.84
N LEU A 258 6.37 13.77 7.43
CA LEU A 258 7.12 14.91 7.93
C LEU A 258 8.18 15.28 6.91
N SER A 259 8.30 16.57 6.61
CA SER A 259 9.35 17.09 5.75
C SER A 259 10.75 16.79 6.31
N GLU A 260 11.77 16.92 5.47
CA GLU A 260 13.16 16.80 5.90
C GLU A 260 13.50 17.79 7.03
N GLY A 261 12.97 19.01 6.95
CA GLY A 261 13.15 20.03 7.98
C GLY A 261 12.54 19.62 9.33
N GLU A 262 11.32 19.08 9.31
CA GLU A 262 10.64 18.57 10.51
C GLU A 262 11.39 17.37 11.11
N CYS A 263 11.80 16.41 10.27
CA CYS A 263 12.61 15.26 10.71
C CYS A 263 13.93 15.68 11.36
N ASN A 264 14.62 16.67 10.79
CA ASN A 264 15.85 17.21 11.36
C ASN A 264 15.62 17.90 12.71
N SER A 265 14.46 18.54 12.88
CA SER A 265 14.11 19.20 14.13
C SER A 265 13.81 18.25 15.29
N LEU A 266 13.47 16.98 15.03
CA LEU A 266 13.15 16.00 16.07
C LEU A 266 14.28 15.84 17.09
N SER A 267 15.54 15.77 16.64
CA SER A 267 16.70 15.68 17.53
C SER A 267 17.01 16.96 18.32
N SER A 268 16.39 18.09 17.97
CA SER A 268 16.68 19.41 18.56
C SER A 268 15.64 19.90 19.56
N ARG A 269 14.59 19.11 19.81
CA ARG A 269 13.49 19.48 20.70
C ARG A 269 13.05 18.31 21.56
N ALA A 270 12.46 18.59 22.72
CA ALA A 270 11.74 17.58 23.48
C ALA A 270 10.44 17.23 22.75
N VAL A 271 10.22 15.95 22.46
CA VAL A 271 8.95 15.45 21.91
C VAL A 271 8.13 14.87 23.05
N PRO A 272 6.94 15.41 23.35
CA PRO A 272 6.09 14.86 24.40
C PRO A 272 5.50 13.52 23.96
N ASP A 273 5.27 12.63 24.92
CA ASP A 273 4.53 11.39 24.69
C ASP A 273 3.04 11.71 24.53
N ARG A 274 2.60 11.83 23.27
CA ARG A 274 1.21 12.10 22.91
C ARG A 274 0.38 10.83 22.73
N LEU A 275 1.05 9.69 22.54
CA LEU A 275 0.40 8.40 22.32
C LEU A 275 0.27 7.59 23.62
N GLY A 276 0.97 7.98 24.68
CA GLY A 276 0.74 7.56 26.06
C GLY A 276 1.42 6.25 26.44
N VAL A 277 2.53 5.90 25.80
CA VAL A 277 3.26 4.65 26.08
C VAL A 277 4.19 4.73 27.29
N SER A 278 4.55 5.93 27.75
CA SER A 278 5.47 6.15 28.87
C SER A 278 4.86 5.69 30.21
N ASP A 279 3.53 5.73 30.33
CA ASP A 279 2.80 5.29 31.53
C ASP A 279 2.45 3.79 31.51
N TRP A 280 2.93 3.04 30.51
CA TRP A 280 2.65 1.62 30.41
C TRP A 280 3.37 0.83 31.50
N LYS A 281 2.70 -0.23 31.96
CA LYS A 281 3.25 -1.15 32.94
C LYS A 281 4.09 -2.20 32.23
N TRP A 282 5.33 -2.32 32.65
CA TRP A 282 6.27 -3.31 32.13
C TRP A 282 6.39 -4.51 33.04
N HIS A 283 6.39 -5.69 32.43
CA HIS A 283 6.77 -6.96 33.02
C HIS A 283 7.98 -7.50 32.27
N PHE A 284 9.17 -7.24 32.81
CA PHE A 284 10.40 -7.81 32.28
C PHE A 284 10.58 -9.24 32.81
N SER A 285 11.04 -10.13 31.93
CA SER A 285 11.60 -11.40 32.37
C SER A 285 12.76 -11.08 33.30
N PRO A 286 12.94 -11.80 34.43
CA PRO A 286 14.01 -11.52 35.37
C PRO A 286 15.34 -11.37 34.64
N GLU A 287 16.00 -10.21 34.81
CA GLU A 287 17.39 -10.05 34.44
C GLU A 287 18.18 -11.01 35.34
N GLU A 288 18.64 -12.14 34.79
CA GLU A 288 19.81 -12.77 35.37
C GLU A 288 20.87 -11.66 35.41
N ASN A 289 21.36 -11.33 36.62
CA ASN A 289 22.36 -10.32 37.01
C ASN A 289 23.10 -9.57 35.87
N ALA A 290 23.58 -8.35 36.12
CA ALA A 290 24.44 -7.54 35.22
C ALA A 290 25.67 -8.25 34.54
N ALA A 291 25.95 -9.51 34.85
CA ALA A 291 26.87 -10.41 34.16
C ALA A 291 26.22 -11.32 33.07
N ALA A 292 24.90 -11.24 32.84
CA ALA A 292 24.22 -12.06 31.84
C ALA A 292 24.55 -11.59 30.41
N ILE A 293 24.75 -12.59 29.55
CA ILE A 293 25.00 -12.37 28.12
C ILE A 293 23.73 -11.78 27.51
N PRO A 294 23.80 -10.64 26.79
CA PRO A 294 22.63 -10.07 26.12
C PRO A 294 22.02 -11.09 25.15
N PRO A 295 20.70 -11.06 24.92
CA PRO A 295 20.07 -11.94 23.95
C PRO A 295 20.71 -11.76 22.57
N ALA A 296 20.78 -12.82 21.78
CA ALA A 296 21.31 -12.75 20.42
C ALA A 296 20.35 -12.02 19.47
N LEU A 297 19.07 -11.94 19.82
CA LEU A 297 18.03 -11.26 19.07
C LEU A 297 16.88 -10.83 19.98
N GLY A 298 16.38 -9.61 19.78
CA GLY A 298 15.08 -9.19 20.28
C GLY A 298 14.01 -9.18 19.18
N LEU A 299 12.81 -9.66 19.48
CA LEU A 299 11.66 -9.68 18.58
C LEU A 299 10.57 -8.79 19.18
N VAL A 300 10.14 -7.75 18.47
CA VAL A 300 9.26 -6.70 19.02
C VAL A 300 7.94 -6.64 18.28
N PHE A 301 6.85 -6.76 19.04
CA PHE A 301 5.48 -6.81 18.54
C PHE A 301 4.55 -5.90 19.33
N GLY A 302 3.46 -5.47 18.69
CA GLY A 302 2.40 -4.67 19.30
C GLY A 302 1.01 -5.11 18.82
N CYS A 303 0.01 -5.04 19.69
CA CYS A 303 -1.39 -5.29 19.35
C CYS A 303 -2.37 -4.61 20.29
N ASP A 304 -3.64 -4.55 19.88
CA ASP A 304 -4.76 -4.37 20.80
C ASP A 304 -5.24 -5.72 21.36
N SER A 305 -6.14 -5.65 22.35
CA SER A 305 -6.78 -6.82 22.96
C SER A 305 -7.43 -7.77 21.95
N LYS A 306 -7.96 -7.25 20.84
CA LYS A 306 -8.61 -8.07 19.81
C LYS A 306 -7.61 -8.81 18.94
N TYR A 307 -6.54 -8.14 18.51
CA TYR A 307 -5.45 -8.73 17.73
C TYR A 307 -4.58 -9.68 18.56
N PHE A 308 -4.70 -9.66 19.89
CA PHE A 308 -4.05 -10.61 20.77
C PHE A 308 -4.26 -12.08 20.35
N ARG A 309 -5.33 -12.40 19.63
CA ARG A 309 -5.60 -13.75 19.11
C ARG A 309 -4.46 -14.38 18.27
N PHE A 310 -3.54 -13.58 17.73
CA PHE A 310 -2.36 -14.09 17.00
C PHE A 310 -1.17 -14.43 17.90
N ILE A 311 -1.10 -13.84 19.10
CA ILE A 311 0.03 -13.97 20.03
C ILE A 311 0.30 -15.42 20.47
N PRO A 312 -0.70 -16.26 20.80
CA PRO A 312 -0.44 -17.65 21.20
C PRO A 312 0.32 -18.45 20.13
N LYS A 313 -0.09 -18.31 18.86
CA LYS A 313 0.55 -18.99 17.73
C LYS A 313 1.97 -18.49 17.51
N LEU A 314 2.17 -17.18 17.60
CA LEU A 314 3.48 -16.54 17.51
C LEU A 314 4.44 -17.10 18.58
N ILE A 315 4.02 -17.12 19.84
CA ILE A 315 4.82 -17.67 20.96
C ILE A 315 5.14 -19.15 20.72
N LEU A 316 4.12 -19.97 20.44
CA LEU A 316 4.32 -21.42 20.32
C LEU A 316 5.23 -21.79 19.14
N SER A 317 5.07 -21.11 18.01
CA SER A 317 5.92 -21.34 16.84
C SER A 317 7.39 -20.98 17.11
N LEU A 318 7.65 -19.89 17.84
CA LEU A 318 9.01 -19.52 18.25
C LEU A 318 9.65 -20.57 19.17
N VAL A 319 8.90 -21.01 20.20
CA VAL A 319 9.38 -22.03 21.15
C VAL A 319 9.70 -23.33 20.42
N ARG A 320 8.84 -23.77 19.50
CA ARG A 320 9.08 -24.97 18.69
C ARG A 320 10.32 -24.83 17.81
N ALA A 321 10.48 -23.71 17.11
CA ALA A 321 11.65 -23.46 16.27
C ALA A 321 12.95 -23.45 17.08
N CYS A 322 12.96 -22.79 18.25
CA CYS A 322 14.15 -22.73 19.13
C CYS A 322 14.51 -24.07 19.76
N ARG A 323 13.53 -24.94 20.02
CA ARG A 323 13.76 -26.30 20.54
C ARG A 323 14.29 -27.24 19.47
N ALA A 324 13.84 -27.07 18.22
CA ALA A 324 14.33 -27.87 17.10
C ALA A 324 15.82 -27.62 16.81
N ASP A 325 16.37 -26.47 17.21
CA ASP A 325 17.79 -26.14 17.09
C ASP A 325 18.51 -26.18 18.46
N PRO A 326 19.20 -27.29 18.81
CA PRO A 326 19.94 -27.42 20.07
C PRO A 326 21.06 -26.37 20.23
N SER A 327 21.61 -25.82 19.13
CA SER A 327 22.70 -24.84 19.15
C SER A 327 22.23 -23.39 19.37
N GLY A 328 20.91 -23.16 19.45
CA GLY A 328 20.24 -21.86 19.59
C GLY A 328 20.83 -20.93 20.65
N SER A 329 21.11 -19.68 20.28
CA SER A 329 21.36 -18.59 21.24
C SER A 329 20.02 -18.04 21.77
N ALA A 330 20.05 -17.33 22.90
CA ALA A 330 18.84 -16.78 23.50
C ALA A 330 18.17 -15.72 22.60
N ILE A 331 16.86 -15.85 22.41
CA ILE A 331 15.98 -14.92 21.71
C ILE A 331 14.98 -14.35 22.72
N HIS A 332 14.80 -13.04 22.71
CA HIS A 332 13.89 -12.34 23.61
C HIS A 332 12.69 -11.79 22.86
N LEU A 333 11.49 -12.18 23.28
CA LEU A 333 10.23 -11.70 22.73
C LEU A 333 9.69 -10.53 23.58
N PHE A 334 9.42 -9.39 22.94
CA PHE A 334 8.84 -8.19 23.53
C PHE A 334 7.45 -7.94 22.95
N ILE A 335 6.42 -7.92 23.80
CA ILE A 335 5.02 -7.77 23.37
C ILE A 335 4.38 -6.56 24.06
N GLY A 336 3.91 -5.60 23.27
CA GLY A 336 3.08 -4.50 23.76
C GLY A 336 1.61 -4.80 23.53
N VAL A 337 0.78 -4.69 24.57
CA VAL A 337 -0.67 -4.93 24.45
C VAL A 337 -1.45 -3.71 24.94
N GLU A 338 -2.23 -3.11 24.05
CA GLU A 338 -3.24 -2.13 24.42
C GLU A 338 -4.44 -2.84 25.08
N GLN A 339 -4.82 -2.35 26.27
CA GLN A 339 -5.95 -2.80 27.08
C GLN A 339 -6.17 -4.33 27.11
N PRO A 340 -5.16 -5.13 27.51
CA PRO A 340 -5.34 -6.58 27.59
C PRO A 340 -6.44 -6.95 28.59
N THR A 341 -7.13 -8.05 28.32
CA THR A 341 -8.03 -8.65 29.32
C THR A 341 -7.21 -9.27 30.45
N MET A 342 -7.83 -9.51 31.60
CA MET A 342 -7.18 -10.19 32.73
C MET A 342 -6.69 -11.60 32.33
N GLU A 343 -7.43 -12.27 31.46
CA GLU A 343 -7.05 -13.59 30.93
C GLU A 343 -5.76 -13.50 30.09
N GLN A 344 -5.67 -12.50 29.20
CA GLN A 344 -4.48 -12.26 28.37
C GLN A 344 -3.26 -11.90 29.22
N LEU A 345 -3.44 -11.06 30.25
CA LEU A 345 -2.38 -10.74 31.20
C LEU A 345 -1.91 -11.97 31.97
N THR A 346 -2.85 -12.74 32.52
CA THR A 346 -2.55 -13.98 33.26
C THR A 346 -1.78 -14.96 32.38
N PHE A 347 -2.20 -15.10 31.12
CA PHE A 347 -1.52 -15.92 30.13
C PHE A 347 -0.07 -15.46 29.88
N LEU A 348 0.15 -14.17 29.59
CA LEU A 348 1.49 -13.63 29.37
C LEU A 348 2.40 -13.78 30.59
N THR A 349 1.89 -13.50 31.80
CA THR A 349 2.63 -13.70 33.05
C THR A 349 3.04 -15.16 33.22
N THR A 350 2.08 -16.09 33.07
CA THR A 350 2.33 -17.54 33.21
C THR A 350 3.39 -18.02 32.23
N VAL A 351 3.29 -17.62 30.96
CA VAL A 351 4.27 -17.99 29.93
C VAL A 351 5.64 -17.38 30.22
N SER A 352 5.67 -16.10 30.61
CA SER A 352 6.90 -15.38 30.93
C SER A 352 7.65 -16.04 32.09
N GLU A 353 6.96 -16.35 33.19
CA GLU A 353 7.54 -17.01 34.36
C GLU A 353 8.03 -18.43 34.05
N TRP A 354 7.25 -19.18 33.28
CA TRP A 354 7.63 -20.53 32.88
C TRP A 354 8.89 -20.51 32.01
N LEU A 355 8.93 -19.66 30.98
CA LEU A 355 10.08 -19.52 30.09
C LEU A 355 11.32 -19.02 30.84
N ALA A 356 11.15 -18.05 31.75
CA ALA A 356 12.24 -17.56 32.58
C ALA A 356 12.91 -18.70 33.37
N THR A 357 12.10 -19.60 33.93
CA THR A 357 12.55 -20.69 34.82
C THR A 357 13.08 -21.91 34.07
N HIS A 358 12.46 -22.27 32.94
CA HIS A 358 12.67 -23.58 32.31
C HIS A 358 13.28 -23.52 30.91
N ASP A 359 13.29 -22.35 30.25
CA ASP A 359 13.77 -22.22 28.88
C ASP A 359 14.98 -21.27 28.82
N PRO A 360 16.18 -21.77 28.46
CA PRO A 360 17.35 -20.92 28.31
C PRO A 360 17.39 -20.17 26.97
N LYS A 361 16.52 -20.52 26.01
CA LYS A 361 16.59 -20.01 24.62
C LYS A 361 15.53 -18.99 24.29
N VAL A 362 14.38 -19.04 24.96
CA VAL A 362 13.30 -18.07 24.71
C VAL A 362 12.98 -17.37 26.01
N LYS A 363 13.04 -16.03 25.98
CA LYS A 363 12.53 -15.17 27.06
C LYS A 363 11.37 -14.34 26.54
N LEU A 364 10.44 -13.98 27.44
CA LEU A 364 9.28 -13.15 27.14
C LEU A 364 9.26 -11.97 28.10
N SER A 365 9.07 -10.77 27.56
CA SER A 365 8.72 -9.57 28.31
C SER A 365 7.58 -8.87 27.63
N PHE A 366 6.74 -8.21 28.41
CA PHE A 366 5.59 -7.53 27.86
C PHE A 366 5.32 -6.21 28.57
N ALA A 367 4.68 -5.31 27.85
CA ALA A 367 4.19 -4.04 28.34
C ALA A 367 2.69 -3.94 28.06
N HIS A 368 1.98 -3.26 28.94
CA HIS A 368 0.56 -3.00 28.69
C HIS A 368 0.10 -1.68 29.28
N GLY A 369 -0.92 -1.10 28.64
CA GLY A 369 -1.49 0.16 29.06
C GLY A 369 -2.67 0.57 28.21
N THR A 370 -2.93 1.87 28.16
CA THR A 370 -3.97 2.46 27.32
C THR A 370 -3.32 3.54 26.48
N LEU A 371 -3.50 3.47 25.16
CA LEU A 371 -3.08 4.54 24.26
C LEU A 371 -4.01 5.74 24.40
N THR A 372 -3.48 6.95 24.24
CA THR A 372 -4.27 8.18 24.23
C THR A 372 -5.29 8.19 23.10
N TYR A 373 -4.88 7.69 21.92
CA TYR A 373 -5.75 7.47 20.78
C TYR A 373 -5.74 5.99 20.42
N ARG A 374 -6.93 5.43 20.16
CA ARG A 374 -7.15 3.99 20.03
C ARG A 374 -7.71 3.67 18.66
N ASP A 375 -6.80 3.54 17.70
CA ASP A 375 -7.11 3.19 16.32
C ASP A 375 -6.07 2.25 15.71
N GLY A 376 -6.39 1.69 14.54
CA GLY A 376 -5.53 0.72 13.86
C GLY A 376 -4.11 1.21 13.58
N ALA A 377 -3.90 2.51 13.34
CA ALA A 377 -2.58 3.07 13.09
C ALA A 377 -1.75 3.15 14.38
N THR A 378 -2.37 3.50 15.50
CA THR A 378 -1.69 3.51 16.80
C THR A 378 -1.34 2.10 17.29
N TYR A 379 -2.17 1.10 16.98
CA TYR A 379 -1.91 -0.29 17.38
C TYR A 379 -0.70 -0.89 16.66
N THR A 380 -0.54 -0.63 15.35
CA THR A 380 0.64 -1.07 14.60
C THR A 380 1.92 -0.35 15.05
N ALA A 381 1.78 0.92 15.47
CA ALA A 381 2.89 1.75 15.94
C ALA A 381 3.47 1.35 17.32
N ILE A 382 2.74 0.58 18.15
CA ILE A 382 3.18 0.15 19.50
C ILE A 382 4.60 -0.42 19.48
N ARG A 383 4.93 -1.26 18.49
CA ARG A 383 6.25 -1.90 18.38
C ARG A 383 7.41 -0.90 18.33
N TYR A 384 7.19 0.28 17.72
CA TYR A 384 8.17 1.34 17.59
C TYR A 384 8.17 2.28 18.79
N LEU A 385 6.98 2.56 19.34
CA LEU A 385 6.81 3.40 20.53
C LEU A 385 7.49 2.79 21.77
N MET A 386 7.53 1.47 21.88
CA MET A 386 8.20 0.76 22.97
C MET A 386 9.73 0.63 22.80
N LEU A 387 10.26 0.84 21.58
CA LEU A 387 11.69 0.58 21.32
C LEU A 387 12.63 1.34 22.26
N PRO A 388 12.41 2.63 22.59
CA PRO A 388 13.30 3.36 23.50
C PRO A 388 13.52 2.64 24.84
N GLU A 389 12.45 2.07 25.40
CA GLU A 389 12.48 1.37 26.69
C GLU A 389 13.17 -0.01 26.59
N ILE A 390 13.05 -0.66 25.44
CA ILE A 390 13.71 -1.93 25.13
C ILE A 390 15.22 -1.71 24.96
N VAL A 391 15.63 -0.77 24.10
CA VAL A 391 17.05 -0.54 23.77
C VAL A 391 17.84 0.11 24.92
N ALA A 392 17.15 0.74 25.88
CA ALA A 392 17.76 1.22 27.12
C ALA A 392 18.26 0.06 28.02
N ARG A 393 17.62 -1.12 27.94
CA ARG A 393 17.96 -2.30 28.74
C ARG A 393 18.73 -3.36 27.95
N PHE A 394 18.33 -3.60 26.71
CA PHE A 394 18.83 -4.70 25.91
C PHE A 394 19.66 -4.19 24.74
N ARG A 395 20.95 -4.52 24.74
CA ARG A 395 21.86 -4.24 23.62
C ARG A 395 22.00 -5.46 22.73
N CYS A 396 21.05 -5.63 21.81
CA CYS A 396 21.02 -6.74 20.86
C CYS A 396 20.40 -6.30 19.53
N PRO A 397 20.65 -7.02 18.42
CA PRO A 397 19.91 -6.84 17.18
C PRO A 397 18.40 -7.02 17.38
N LEU A 398 17.57 -6.28 16.64
CA LEU A 398 16.11 -6.32 16.76
C LEU A 398 15.42 -6.67 15.45
N ILE A 399 14.36 -7.46 15.52
CA ILE A 399 13.34 -7.56 14.47
C ILE A 399 12.04 -6.96 14.99
N THR A 400 11.46 -6.03 14.24
CA THR A 400 10.10 -5.53 14.46
C THR A 400 9.17 -6.12 13.40
N ALA A 401 7.99 -6.59 13.76
CA ALA A 401 7.04 -7.14 12.78
C ALA A 401 5.58 -6.96 13.20
N ASP A 402 4.65 -7.14 12.25
CA ASP A 402 3.23 -7.27 12.57
C ASP A 402 3.02 -8.56 13.38
N CYS A 403 2.12 -8.51 14.37
CA CYS A 403 1.86 -9.67 15.22
C CYS A 403 0.94 -10.71 14.58
N ASP A 404 0.35 -10.42 13.41
CA ASP A 404 -0.44 -11.39 12.63
C ASP A 404 0.43 -12.30 11.76
N GLY A 405 1.52 -12.81 12.32
CA GLY A 405 2.41 -13.79 11.69
C GLY A 405 2.87 -14.87 12.67
N TYR A 406 3.52 -15.90 12.17
CA TYR A 406 4.17 -16.94 12.98
C TYR A 406 5.52 -17.36 12.40
N PHE A 407 6.36 -18.00 13.22
CA PHE A 407 7.71 -18.40 12.82
C PHE A 407 7.70 -19.78 12.13
N PRO A 408 8.32 -19.92 10.95
CA PRO A 408 8.49 -21.23 10.33
C PRO A 408 9.43 -22.11 11.18
N ALA A 409 9.40 -23.43 10.95
CA ALA A 409 10.16 -24.39 11.75
C ALA A 409 11.69 -24.17 11.68
N ASP A 410 12.18 -23.65 10.55
CA ASP A 410 13.58 -23.34 10.27
C ASP A 410 13.96 -21.88 10.60
N PHE A 411 13.09 -21.13 11.29
CA PHE A 411 13.30 -19.72 11.62
C PHE A 411 14.69 -19.41 12.19
N VAL A 412 15.19 -20.22 13.13
CA VAL A 412 16.50 -19.98 13.78
C VAL A 412 17.64 -20.02 12.76
N ALA A 413 17.58 -20.93 11.78
CA ALA A 413 18.56 -21.03 10.71
C ALA A 413 18.47 -19.82 9.77
N LEU A 414 17.25 -19.46 9.35
CA LEU A 414 16.99 -18.32 8.47
C LEU A 414 17.47 -17.00 9.10
N TRP A 415 17.14 -16.79 10.38
CA TRP A 415 17.57 -15.65 11.17
C TRP A 415 19.09 -15.54 11.21
N ARG A 416 19.80 -16.62 11.59
CA ARG A 416 21.27 -16.60 11.66
C ARG A 416 21.91 -16.35 10.31
N GLN A 417 21.37 -16.93 9.25
CA GLN A 417 21.85 -16.67 7.89
C GLN A 417 21.73 -15.18 7.56
N MET A 418 20.59 -14.56 7.88
CA MET A 418 20.40 -13.12 7.69
C MET A 418 21.40 -12.32 8.55
N ALA A 419 21.48 -12.57 9.86
CA ALA A 419 22.39 -11.85 10.76
C ALA A 419 23.86 -11.94 10.33
N ASN A 420 24.28 -13.07 9.77
CA ASN A 420 25.65 -13.25 9.27
C ASN A 420 25.92 -12.54 7.95
N SER A 421 24.88 -12.30 7.14
CA SER A 421 25.01 -11.78 5.78
C SER A 421 24.53 -10.35 5.61
N SER A 422 23.84 -9.78 6.60
CA SER A 422 23.11 -8.53 6.49
C SER A 422 23.25 -7.70 7.77
N ASP A 423 23.38 -6.38 7.61
CA ASP A 423 23.42 -5.41 8.70
C ASP A 423 22.03 -4.84 8.98
N TYR A 424 21.17 -4.80 7.96
CA TYR A 424 19.75 -4.45 8.08
C TYR A 424 18.89 -5.29 7.14
N GLY A 425 17.58 -5.36 7.41
CA GLY A 425 16.62 -5.99 6.51
C GLY A 425 15.30 -5.22 6.45
N PHE A 426 14.83 -4.92 5.25
CA PHE A 426 13.62 -4.15 5.03
C PHE A 426 12.79 -4.69 3.85
N ARG A 427 11.49 -4.41 3.85
CA ARG A 427 10.60 -4.67 2.70
C ARG A 427 10.68 -3.49 1.73
N LEU A 428 11.59 -3.58 0.77
CA LEU A 428 11.97 -2.50 -0.14
C LEU A 428 11.41 -2.68 -1.56
N TYR A 429 10.11 -2.95 -1.68
CA TYR A 429 9.47 -3.25 -2.98
C TYR A 429 9.56 -2.12 -4.01
N ALA A 430 9.83 -0.89 -3.58
CA ALA A 430 9.99 0.29 -4.44
C ALA A 430 11.45 0.62 -4.80
N TYR A 431 12.43 -0.16 -4.32
CA TYR A 431 13.86 0.10 -4.47
C TYR A 431 14.53 -0.98 -5.33
N ASN A 432 15.63 -0.61 -5.98
CA ASN A 432 16.55 -1.56 -6.60
C ASN A 432 17.69 -1.94 -5.65
N HIS A 433 18.50 -2.94 -6.02
CA HIS A 433 19.64 -3.41 -5.22
C HIS A 433 20.78 -2.39 -5.10
N GLU A 434 20.75 -1.30 -5.87
CA GLU A 434 21.63 -0.15 -5.70
C GLU A 434 21.15 0.84 -4.62
N GLY A 435 20.04 0.56 -3.94
CA GLY A 435 19.50 1.40 -2.86
C GLY A 435 18.76 2.64 -3.34
N LYS A 436 18.48 2.72 -4.63
CA LYS A 436 17.72 3.80 -5.23
C LYS A 436 16.24 3.42 -5.28
N GLN A 437 15.40 4.31 -4.79
CA GLN A 437 13.96 4.20 -5.04
C GLN A 437 13.66 4.48 -6.51
N VAL A 438 12.95 3.56 -7.18
CA VAL A 438 12.68 3.63 -8.63
C VAL A 438 11.21 3.88 -8.96
N MET A 439 10.31 3.71 -7.98
CA MET A 439 8.87 3.94 -8.14
C MET A 439 8.19 4.30 -6.81
N GLY A 440 6.92 4.69 -6.89
CA GLY A 440 6.09 4.98 -5.71
C GLY A 440 6.45 6.27 -4.96
N GLU A 441 6.06 6.27 -3.70
CA GLU A 441 6.10 7.36 -2.74
C GLU A 441 7.16 7.13 -1.65
N PRO A 442 7.66 8.15 -0.91
CA PRO A 442 8.78 7.98 0.01
C PRO A 442 8.53 6.95 1.11
N TRP A 443 7.28 6.80 1.53
CA TRP A 443 6.82 5.79 2.48
C TRP A 443 6.38 4.48 1.82
N GLY A 444 6.76 4.27 0.54
CA GLY A 444 6.64 3.02 -0.22
C GLY A 444 7.56 1.93 0.35
N PHE A 445 7.34 1.62 1.62
CA PHE A 445 8.22 0.88 2.51
C PHE A 445 7.36 -0.06 3.35
N GLY A 446 7.62 -1.37 3.30
CA GLY A 446 6.79 -2.32 4.03
C GLY A 446 7.16 -2.38 5.51
N ALA A 447 6.30 -1.86 6.39
CA ALA A 447 6.49 -1.90 7.84
C ALA A 447 6.17 -3.27 8.49
N GLY A 448 5.70 -4.26 7.72
CA GLY A 448 5.26 -5.55 8.26
C GLY A 448 6.36 -6.42 8.86
N ILE A 449 7.63 -6.24 8.45
CA ILE A 449 8.81 -6.82 9.11
C ILE A 449 10.05 -5.98 8.80
N SER A 450 10.91 -5.76 9.79
CA SER A 450 12.18 -5.05 9.63
C SER A 450 13.23 -5.59 10.60
N TYR A 451 14.47 -5.66 10.14
CA TYR A 451 15.63 -6.10 10.90
C TYR A 451 16.64 -4.96 11.06
N PHE A 452 17.05 -4.75 12.31
CA PHE A 452 18.06 -3.77 12.72
C PHE A 452 19.23 -4.51 13.36
N GLY A 453 20.32 -4.66 12.60
CA GLY A 453 21.45 -5.50 12.99
C GLY A 453 22.54 -4.82 13.81
N GLU A 454 22.63 -3.49 13.79
CA GLU A 454 23.66 -2.70 14.50
C GLU A 454 23.16 -2.24 15.88
N PRO A 455 23.50 -2.92 16.99
CA PRO A 455 22.93 -2.61 18.30
C PRO A 455 23.33 -1.24 18.84
N ASP A 456 24.49 -0.74 18.43
CA ASP A 456 24.99 0.58 18.84
C ASP A 456 24.21 1.75 18.23
N LEU A 457 23.56 1.54 17.07
CA LEU A 457 22.71 2.53 16.41
C LEU A 457 21.23 2.40 16.77
N LEU A 458 20.84 1.33 17.47
CA LEU A 458 19.46 1.13 17.85
C LEU A 458 18.90 2.22 18.78
N PRO A 459 19.61 2.72 19.81
CA PRO A 459 19.09 3.80 20.65
C PRO A 459 18.69 5.05 19.86
N PRO A 460 19.54 5.68 19.01
CA PRO A 460 19.11 6.84 18.24
C PRO A 460 18.02 6.53 17.21
N ILE A 461 17.99 5.32 16.61
CA ILE A 461 16.91 4.90 15.70
C ILE A 461 15.57 4.78 16.46
N ALA A 462 15.58 4.13 17.61
CA ALA A 462 14.40 3.91 18.45
C ALA A 462 13.78 5.22 18.93
N HIS A 463 14.61 6.14 19.41
CA HIS A 463 14.15 7.48 19.79
C HIS A 463 13.58 8.24 18.60
N PHE A 464 14.27 8.23 17.44
CA PHE A 464 13.76 8.90 16.24
C PHE A 464 12.39 8.35 15.79
N LEU A 465 12.21 7.02 15.79
CA LEU A 465 10.94 6.39 15.42
C LEU A 465 9.82 6.80 16.38
N SER A 466 10.06 6.74 17.69
CA SER A 466 9.07 7.16 18.69
C SER A 466 8.73 8.65 18.59
N ASP A 467 9.74 9.50 18.41
CA ASP A 467 9.58 10.95 18.27
C ASP A 467 8.82 11.32 16.98
N TYR A 468 9.10 10.60 15.89
CA TYR A 468 8.37 10.75 14.63
C TYR A 468 6.90 10.43 14.84
N LEU A 469 6.58 9.28 15.42
CA LEU A 469 5.20 8.85 15.65
C LEU A 469 4.41 9.82 16.54
N ASN A 470 5.02 10.26 17.64
CA ASN A 470 4.44 11.26 18.55
C ASN A 470 4.27 12.65 17.89
N THR A 471 5.02 12.94 16.84
CA THR A 471 4.92 14.20 16.08
C THR A 471 3.90 14.13 14.95
N ALA A 472 3.97 13.08 14.14
CA ALA A 472 3.25 12.93 12.88
C ALA A 472 1.79 12.52 13.07
N TYR A 473 1.51 11.72 14.10
CA TYR A 473 0.15 11.29 14.38
C TYR A 473 -0.72 12.50 14.73
N SER A 474 -1.86 12.61 14.05
CA SER A 474 -2.86 13.63 14.35
C SER A 474 -4.27 13.03 14.26
N PRO A 475 -5.10 13.13 15.33
CA PRO A 475 -6.48 12.66 15.30
C PRO A 475 -7.38 13.52 14.38
N GLN A 476 -6.88 14.65 13.88
CA GLN A 476 -7.57 15.48 12.89
C GLN A 476 -7.37 14.98 11.46
N ASN A 477 -6.38 14.12 11.21
CA ASN A 477 -6.18 13.51 9.90
C ASN A 477 -7.37 12.59 9.57
N PRO A 478 -7.84 12.54 8.31
CA PRO A 478 -8.87 11.59 7.88
C PRO A 478 -8.47 10.13 8.13
N THR A 479 -7.17 9.84 8.07
CA THR A 479 -6.56 8.57 8.42
C THR A 479 -5.10 8.77 8.82
N ASN A 480 -4.60 7.93 9.72
CA ASN A 480 -3.18 7.84 10.08
C ASN A 480 -2.54 6.50 9.66
N TRP A 481 -3.22 5.74 8.80
CA TRP A 481 -2.90 4.33 8.50
C TRP A 481 -1.43 4.05 8.15
N CYS A 482 -0.74 4.98 7.48
CA CYS A 482 0.65 4.82 7.04
C CYS A 482 1.68 5.46 7.99
N VAL A 483 1.30 5.91 9.19
CA VAL A 483 2.20 6.67 10.08
C VAL A 483 3.47 5.90 10.44
N ASP A 484 3.37 4.58 10.60
CA ASP A 484 4.49 3.71 10.91
C ASP A 484 5.42 3.46 9.71
N GLN A 485 4.84 3.30 8.50
CA GLN A 485 5.59 3.26 7.24
C GLN A 485 6.34 4.57 7.00
N CYS A 486 5.71 5.72 7.25
CA CYS A 486 6.37 7.02 7.14
C CYS A 486 7.52 7.15 8.16
N ALA A 487 7.31 6.76 9.42
CA ALA A 487 8.35 6.79 10.45
C ALA A 487 9.54 5.90 10.08
N LEU A 488 9.27 4.68 9.62
CA LEU A 488 10.30 3.72 9.21
C LEU A 488 11.08 4.19 7.98
N ALA A 489 10.39 4.72 6.97
CA ALA A 489 11.02 5.29 5.79
C ALA A 489 11.91 6.50 6.15
N ALA A 490 11.45 7.38 7.04
CA ALA A 490 12.24 8.51 7.53
C ALA A 490 13.48 8.03 8.32
N ALA A 491 13.33 7.00 9.15
CA ALA A 491 14.46 6.41 9.88
C ALA A 491 15.47 5.77 8.93
N PHE A 492 15.01 5.00 7.94
CA PHE A 492 15.85 4.41 6.89
C PHE A 492 16.65 5.50 6.16
N ARG A 493 15.98 6.57 5.71
CA ARG A 493 16.63 7.70 5.03
C ARG A 493 17.68 8.40 5.88
N ARG A 494 17.47 8.47 7.19
CA ARG A 494 18.38 9.16 8.11
C ARG A 494 19.59 8.32 8.50
N PHE A 495 19.39 7.05 8.80
CA PHE A 495 20.41 6.22 9.45
C PHE A 495 21.02 5.14 8.54
N VAL A 496 20.32 4.73 7.48
CA VAL A 496 20.70 3.60 6.62
C VAL A 496 21.08 4.07 5.22
N ALA A 497 20.19 4.77 4.51
CA ALA A 497 20.39 5.16 3.11
C ALA A 497 21.72 5.91 2.85
N PRO A 498 22.19 6.84 3.72
CA PRO A 498 23.47 7.54 3.51
C PRO A 498 24.69 6.62 3.58
N ARG A 499 24.54 5.44 4.21
CA ARG A 499 25.57 4.42 4.41
C ARG A 499 25.35 3.19 3.53
N TRP A 500 24.48 3.28 2.51
CA TRP A 500 24.07 2.13 1.71
C TRP A 500 25.26 1.30 1.18
N ASN A 501 26.30 1.98 0.69
CA ASN A 501 27.47 1.31 0.11
C ASN A 501 28.35 0.60 1.14
N ASP A 502 28.21 0.93 2.42
CA ASP A 502 28.97 0.34 3.53
C ASP A 502 28.19 -0.78 4.23
N LEU A 503 26.90 -0.96 3.88
CA LEU A 503 25.97 -1.85 4.56
C LEU A 503 25.53 -2.99 3.64
N ARG A 504 25.27 -4.14 4.23
CA ARG A 504 24.65 -5.29 3.59
C ARG A 504 23.16 -5.27 3.91
N ILE A 505 22.33 -5.03 2.89
CA ILE A 505 20.88 -4.85 3.08
C ILE A 505 20.12 -6.06 2.57
N LYS A 506 19.34 -6.69 3.44
CA LYS A 506 18.42 -7.77 3.06
C LYS A 506 17.10 -7.21 2.56
N PHE A 507 16.75 -7.55 1.33
CA PHE A 507 15.39 -7.39 0.81
C PHE A 507 14.53 -8.52 1.39
N MET A 508 13.61 -8.15 2.29
CA MET A 508 12.85 -9.11 3.11
C MET A 508 11.81 -9.90 2.32
N ASP A 509 11.40 -9.41 1.16
CA ASP A 509 10.47 -10.09 0.25
C ASP A 509 11.19 -11.12 -0.67
N GLU A 510 12.52 -11.23 -0.59
CA GLU A 510 13.30 -12.19 -1.37
C GLU A 510 13.71 -13.43 -0.56
N GLY A 511 13.49 -14.62 -1.13
CA GLY A 511 13.87 -15.89 -0.51
C GLY A 511 12.85 -16.41 0.49
N ALA A 512 13.28 -17.30 1.39
CA ALA A 512 12.40 -17.88 2.41
C ALA A 512 12.03 -16.81 3.47
N PRO A 513 10.74 -16.67 3.82
CA PRO A 513 10.31 -15.63 4.74
C PRO A 513 10.68 -15.98 6.20
N LEU A 514 11.19 -15.00 6.95
CA LEU A 514 11.44 -15.16 8.40
C LEU A 514 10.17 -15.38 9.22
N MET A 515 9.03 -14.91 8.72
CA MET A 515 7.73 -15.08 9.32
C MET A 515 6.70 -15.38 8.24
N VAL A 516 5.81 -16.33 8.51
CA VAL A 516 4.65 -16.58 7.67
C VAL A 516 3.58 -15.54 8.02
N MET A 517 3.24 -14.70 7.06
CA MET A 517 2.32 -13.56 7.18
C MET A 517 1.00 -13.85 6.44
N PRO A 518 -0.08 -13.09 6.67
CA PRO A 518 -1.41 -13.41 6.13
C PRO A 518 -1.44 -13.52 4.60
N HIS A 519 -0.66 -12.69 3.90
CA HIS A 519 -0.60 -12.68 2.44
C HIS A 519 0.11 -13.91 1.84
N HIS A 520 0.87 -14.67 2.64
CA HIS A 520 1.47 -15.93 2.19
C HIS A 520 0.45 -17.09 2.11
N VAL A 521 -0.68 -16.99 2.83
CA VAL A 521 -1.60 -18.11 3.06
C VAL A 521 -3.07 -17.80 2.75
N GLY A 522 -3.35 -16.66 2.12
CA GLY A 522 -4.71 -16.28 1.69
C GLY A 522 -5.52 -15.45 2.69
N GLY A 523 -4.88 -14.85 3.69
CA GLY A 523 -5.47 -13.86 4.59
C GLY A 523 -5.41 -14.22 6.07
N LYS A 524 -5.92 -13.32 6.91
CA LYS A 524 -5.78 -13.37 8.38
C LYS A 524 -6.45 -14.59 9.01
N GLU A 525 -7.66 -14.93 8.55
CA GLU A 525 -8.37 -16.11 9.06
C GLU A 525 -7.73 -17.41 8.59
N ALA A 526 -7.25 -17.47 7.34
CA ALA A 526 -6.52 -18.61 6.83
C ALA A 526 -5.21 -18.84 7.60
N LEU A 527 -4.51 -17.76 7.97
CA LEU A 527 -3.30 -17.85 8.80
C LEU A 527 -3.55 -18.47 10.18
N LEU A 528 -4.67 -18.14 10.82
CA LEU A 528 -5.00 -18.70 12.14
C LEU A 528 -5.18 -20.22 12.09
N SER A 529 -5.71 -20.77 10.98
CA SER A 529 -5.91 -22.20 10.79
C SER A 529 -4.76 -22.92 10.09
N HIS A 530 -3.88 -22.20 9.37
CA HIS A 530 -2.75 -22.76 8.63
C HIS A 530 -1.78 -23.55 9.53
N ASP A 531 -1.46 -24.80 9.24
CA ASP A 531 -0.66 -25.68 10.11
C ASP A 531 -1.23 -25.87 11.53
N GLY A 532 -2.54 -25.69 11.70
CA GLY A 532 -3.26 -25.87 12.96
C GLY A 532 -3.55 -24.56 13.71
N SER A 533 -4.71 -24.53 14.36
CA SER A 533 -5.11 -23.44 15.26
C SER A 533 -4.39 -23.55 16.60
N VAL A 534 -3.96 -22.42 17.15
CA VAL A 534 -3.29 -22.36 18.46
C VAL A 534 -4.01 -21.35 19.34
N SER A 535 -4.50 -21.81 20.50
CA SER A 535 -5.08 -21.01 21.57
C SER A 535 -4.09 -20.75 22.70
N MET A 536 -4.45 -19.89 23.65
CA MET A 536 -3.67 -19.68 24.89
C MET A 536 -3.49 -20.99 25.69
N VAL A 537 -4.52 -21.83 25.73
CA VAL A 537 -4.49 -23.11 26.43
C VAL A 537 -3.47 -24.06 25.80
N ASP A 538 -3.42 -24.11 24.47
CA ASP A 538 -2.49 -25.00 23.75
C ASP A 538 -1.02 -24.65 24.07
N VAL A 539 -0.70 -23.36 24.20
CA VAL A 539 0.63 -22.90 24.60
C VAL A 539 0.95 -23.40 26.01
N VAL A 540 0.07 -23.16 26.98
CA VAL A 540 0.31 -23.54 28.39
C VAL A 540 0.43 -25.07 28.52
N VAL A 541 -0.43 -25.83 27.84
CA VAL A 541 -0.36 -27.29 27.82
C VAL A 541 0.95 -27.77 27.21
N GLU A 542 1.40 -27.16 26.12
CA GLU A 542 2.69 -27.51 25.52
C GLU A 542 3.83 -27.22 26.49
N LEU A 543 3.89 -26.03 27.10
CA LEU A 543 4.94 -25.71 28.09
C LEU A 543 4.93 -26.68 29.28
N ALA A 544 3.75 -27.02 29.79
CA ALA A 544 3.61 -27.97 30.90
C ALA A 544 4.25 -29.34 30.60
N ARG A 545 4.12 -29.85 29.36
CA ARG A 545 4.74 -31.12 28.94
C ARG A 545 6.27 -31.13 29.03
N HIS A 546 6.90 -29.97 29.00
CA HIS A 546 8.36 -29.81 29.07
C HIS A 546 8.83 -29.30 30.44
N THR A 547 7.95 -29.30 31.45
CA THR A 547 8.35 -28.97 32.82
C THR A 547 9.14 -30.16 33.39
N PRO A 548 10.39 -29.99 33.84
CA PRO A 548 11.15 -31.09 34.44
C PRO A 548 10.41 -31.68 35.64
N ALA A 549 10.30 -33.01 35.72
CA ALA A 549 9.82 -33.65 36.94
C ALA A 549 10.76 -33.27 38.09
N SER A 550 10.23 -32.64 39.14
CA SER A 550 11.00 -32.25 40.31
C SER A 550 11.81 -33.44 40.84
N ALA A 551 13.13 -33.30 40.93
CA ALA A 551 14.03 -34.28 41.54
C ALA A 551 13.76 -34.37 43.06
N SER A 552 12.69 -35.06 43.43
CA SER A 552 12.44 -35.53 44.78
C SER A 552 12.78 -37.02 44.83
N SER A 553 14.06 -37.36 44.74
CA SER A 553 14.57 -38.61 45.31
C SER A 553 15.07 -38.29 46.71
N VAL A 554 14.19 -38.57 47.67
CA VAL A 554 14.49 -38.69 49.09
C VAL A 554 15.79 -39.47 49.25
N SER A 555 16.77 -38.81 49.87
CA SER A 555 17.91 -39.45 50.50
C SER A 555 17.41 -40.51 51.47
N LEU A 556 17.55 -41.78 51.10
CA LEU A 556 17.47 -42.90 52.04
C LEU A 556 18.69 -42.81 52.96
N SER A 557 18.47 -42.27 54.15
CA SER A 557 19.38 -42.41 55.29
C SER A 557 19.25 -43.81 55.89
N SER A 558 20.42 -44.43 56.09
CA SER A 558 20.77 -45.62 56.89
C SER A 558 20.18 -46.97 56.48
#